data_AF-A0A426DNG5-F1
#
_entry.id   AF-A0A426DNG5-F1
#
_cell.length_a   1.000
_cell.length_b   1.000
_cell.length_c   1.000
_cell.angle_alpha   90.00
_cell.angle_beta   90.00
_cell.angle_gamma   90.00
#
_symmetry.space_group_name_H-M   'P 1'
#
loop_
_entity.id
_entity.type
_entity.pdbx_description
1 polymer ?
#
loop_
_entity_poly.entity_id
_entity_poly.type
_entity_poly.pdbx_seq_one_letter_code
_entity_poly.pdbx_strand_id
1 'polypeptide(L)'
;MESGGLGPGMFQRVTPGGCAMYEFLKHLGIFVSMISFFSGIVVLTMNQILCKKEEDPLYPVLRKFHLLFFFYTLIVFFYYYEELFILGNSAAVVTSYLGNITLAFLFISYADVIGCLNGRERTIGCKILRKGCIAYIAVWFVVAVFIRDRSMSYVDGTLGRVLIVGTEVILLCTILLFAREQWESCRKDRRSLFFMAAFLIMALWEIMYDTAVAVPLFLFTHMIKPFNLVILLYFLINVTLMIQVYCKPLFEAKPAEHITDDMLKDYLLTGRERELLQLVLKGRSNQEIAEQLCISNNTVKHHMSSIYKKTETNGRMQLLQKLGNLR
;
A
#
# COMPACT_ATOMS: atom_id res chain seq x y z
N MET A 1 54.18 -7.53 -19.33
CA MET A 1 53.28 -8.64 -18.94
C MET A 1 51.95 -8.02 -18.58
N GLU A 2 50.94 -8.36 -19.36
CA GLU A 2 49.67 -7.65 -19.51
C GLU A 2 48.80 -7.73 -18.25
N SER A 3 48.17 -6.59 -17.95
CA SER A 3 47.05 -6.45 -17.03
C SER A 3 45.81 -7.14 -17.62
N GLY A 4 45.48 -8.32 -17.12
CA GLY A 4 44.27 -9.06 -17.48
C GLY A 4 43.01 -8.37 -16.97
N GLY A 5 42.46 -7.48 -17.80
CA GLY A 5 41.09 -6.98 -17.63
C GLY A 5 40.10 -8.13 -17.77
N LEU A 6 39.33 -8.38 -16.72
CA LEU A 6 38.20 -9.31 -16.73
C LEU A 6 37.07 -8.69 -17.58
N GLY A 7 37.06 -9.01 -18.87
CA GLY A 7 36.01 -8.60 -19.80
C GLY A 7 34.66 -9.32 -19.53
N PRO A 8 33.56 -8.81 -20.12
CA PRO A 8 32.18 -9.26 -19.89
C PRO A 8 31.87 -10.69 -20.40
N GLY A 9 32.87 -11.44 -20.86
CA GLY A 9 32.72 -12.78 -21.45
C GLY A 9 32.60 -13.95 -20.47
N MET A 10 32.69 -13.73 -19.14
CA MET A 10 32.60 -14.81 -18.16
C MET A 10 31.14 -15.20 -17.78
N PHE A 11 30.14 -14.62 -18.43
CA PHE A 11 28.72 -14.95 -18.23
C PHE A 11 28.23 -16.14 -19.07
N GLN A 12 29.05 -16.72 -19.96
CA GLN A 12 28.62 -17.79 -20.87
C GLN A 12 28.85 -19.23 -20.36
N ARG A 13 29.25 -19.42 -19.09
CA ARG A 13 29.30 -20.76 -18.47
C ARG A 13 28.20 -20.93 -17.42
N VAL A 14 26.96 -20.69 -17.80
CA VAL A 14 25.79 -21.14 -17.05
C VAL A 14 25.08 -22.17 -17.92
N THR A 15 24.72 -23.32 -17.35
CA THR A 15 24.00 -24.39 -18.04
C THR A 15 22.74 -23.83 -18.73
N PRO A 16 22.28 -24.41 -19.87
CA PRO A 16 21.14 -23.89 -20.63
C PRO A 16 19.88 -23.64 -19.79
N GLY A 17 19.66 -24.46 -18.74
CA GLY A 17 18.54 -24.32 -17.81
C GLY A 17 18.63 -23.11 -16.87
N GLY A 18 19.83 -22.66 -16.50
CA GLY A 18 20.02 -21.48 -15.64
C GLY A 18 19.70 -20.17 -16.36
N CYS A 19 19.97 -20.09 -17.67
CA CYS A 19 19.66 -18.94 -18.50
C CYS A 19 18.13 -18.78 -18.69
N ALA A 20 17.42 -19.88 -18.96
CA ALA A 20 15.96 -19.85 -19.11
C ALA A 20 15.22 -19.49 -17.81
N MET A 21 15.66 -20.03 -16.67
CA MET A 21 15.08 -19.70 -15.35
C MET A 21 15.29 -18.21 -15.01
N TYR A 22 16.48 -17.67 -15.30
CA TYR A 22 16.78 -16.27 -15.04
C TYR A 22 15.90 -15.31 -15.86
N GLU A 23 15.72 -15.58 -17.16
CA GLU A 23 14.82 -14.79 -18.01
C GLU A 23 13.35 -14.90 -17.56
N PHE A 24 12.91 -16.10 -17.17
CA PHE A 24 11.57 -16.27 -16.60
C PHE A 24 11.37 -15.40 -15.33
N LEU A 25 12.33 -15.43 -14.40
CA LEU A 25 12.25 -14.65 -13.16
C LEU A 25 12.23 -13.14 -13.42
N LYS A 26 12.98 -12.64 -14.42
CA LYS A 26 12.90 -11.22 -14.83
C LYS A 26 11.50 -10.82 -15.27
N HIS A 27 10.91 -11.58 -16.19
CA HIS A 27 9.55 -11.29 -16.68
C HIS A 27 8.51 -11.40 -15.57
N LEU A 28 8.65 -12.38 -14.68
CA LEU A 28 7.80 -12.51 -13.49
C LEU A 28 7.92 -11.29 -12.57
N GLY A 29 9.14 -10.79 -12.32
CA GLY A 29 9.36 -9.60 -11.50
C GLY A 29 8.68 -8.35 -12.06
N ILE A 30 8.77 -8.12 -13.37
CA ILE A 30 8.06 -7.00 -14.04
C ILE A 30 6.56 -7.17 -13.90
N PHE A 31 6.03 -8.36 -14.16
CA PHE A 31 4.60 -8.64 -14.06
C PHE A 31 4.06 -8.37 -12.65
N VAL A 32 4.74 -8.85 -11.61
CA VAL A 32 4.37 -8.59 -10.21
C VAL A 32 4.44 -7.09 -9.88
N SER A 33 5.43 -6.38 -10.42
CA SER A 33 5.56 -4.93 -10.26
C SER A 33 4.38 -4.16 -10.88
N MET A 34 3.95 -4.55 -12.08
CA MET A 34 2.80 -3.95 -12.74
C MET A 34 1.51 -4.17 -11.92
N ILE A 35 1.28 -5.40 -11.45
CA ILE A 35 0.10 -5.70 -10.62
C ILE A 35 0.15 -4.90 -9.30
N SER A 36 1.31 -4.85 -8.63
CA SER A 36 1.49 -4.05 -7.42
C SER A 36 1.16 -2.57 -7.67
N PHE A 37 1.65 -2.00 -8.78
CA PHE A 37 1.35 -0.64 -9.18
C PHE A 37 -0.17 -0.39 -9.39
N PHE A 38 -0.85 -1.24 -10.16
CA PHE A 38 -2.28 -1.10 -10.40
C PHE A 38 -3.11 -1.27 -9.13
N SER A 39 -2.76 -2.23 -8.26
CA SER A 39 -3.40 -2.37 -6.95
C SER A 39 -3.26 -1.12 -6.09
N GLY A 40 -2.13 -0.41 -6.19
CA GLY A 40 -1.90 0.88 -5.50
C GLY A 40 -2.84 1.97 -5.98
N ILE A 41 -3.10 2.06 -7.30
CA ILE A 41 -4.07 3.01 -7.88
C ILE A 41 -5.49 2.74 -7.36
N VAL A 42 -5.89 1.47 -7.34
CA VAL A 42 -7.22 1.06 -6.83
C VAL A 42 -7.39 1.49 -5.38
N VAL A 43 -6.39 1.19 -4.55
CA VAL A 43 -6.39 1.54 -3.12
C VAL A 43 -6.43 3.06 -2.88
N LEU A 44 -5.65 3.84 -3.64
CA LEU A 44 -5.70 5.30 -3.59
C LEU A 44 -7.08 5.84 -3.96
N THR A 45 -7.70 5.27 -4.99
CA THR A 45 -9.03 5.68 -5.46
C THR A 45 -10.09 5.38 -4.38
N MET A 46 -10.06 4.18 -3.80
CA MET A 46 -10.97 3.81 -2.71
C MET A 46 -10.81 4.72 -1.49
N ASN A 47 -9.57 4.99 -1.10
CA ASN A 47 -9.28 5.91 0.01
C ASN A 47 -9.79 7.34 -0.27
N GLN A 48 -9.64 7.85 -1.49
CA GLN A 48 -10.17 9.16 -1.87
C GLN A 48 -11.70 9.23 -1.79
N ILE A 49 -12.39 8.17 -2.21
CA ILE A 49 -13.86 8.08 -2.09
C ILE A 49 -14.27 8.11 -0.61
N LEU A 50 -13.60 7.34 0.24
CA LEU A 50 -13.93 7.26 1.67
C LEU A 50 -13.58 8.54 2.43
N CYS A 51 -12.46 9.18 2.12
CA CYS A 51 -12.13 10.51 2.68
C CYS A 51 -13.24 11.55 2.46
N LYS A 52 -14.04 11.41 1.38
CA LYS A 52 -15.17 12.29 1.09
C LYS A 52 -16.48 11.83 1.74
N LYS A 53 -16.62 10.53 2.02
CA LYS A 53 -17.85 9.90 2.53
C LYS A 53 -17.88 9.82 4.07
N GLU A 54 -16.72 9.72 4.70
CA GLU A 54 -16.59 9.42 6.13
C GLU A 54 -15.63 10.38 6.83
N GLU A 55 -16.04 10.85 8.01
CA GLU A 55 -15.25 11.70 8.90
C GLU A 55 -14.37 10.86 9.86
N ASP A 56 -13.73 9.80 9.35
CA ASP A 56 -12.77 9.02 10.13
C ASP A 56 -11.36 9.64 9.99
N PRO A 57 -10.69 10.02 11.09
CA PRO A 57 -9.33 10.57 11.06
C PRO A 57 -8.28 9.61 10.48
N LEU A 58 -8.59 8.31 10.38
CA LEU A 58 -7.72 7.30 9.77
C LEU A 58 -7.55 7.53 8.25
N TYR A 59 -8.58 7.94 7.52
CA TYR A 59 -8.50 8.01 6.05
C TYR A 59 -7.50 9.06 5.54
N PRO A 60 -7.43 10.29 6.09
CA PRO A 60 -6.39 11.25 5.72
C PRO A 60 -4.97 10.73 5.99
N VAL A 61 -4.76 10.00 7.09
CA VAL A 61 -3.46 9.40 7.44
C VAL A 61 -3.11 8.29 6.45
N LEU A 62 -4.06 7.41 6.15
CA LEU A 62 -3.91 6.37 5.13
C LEU A 62 -3.67 6.95 3.73
N ARG A 63 -4.29 8.08 3.37
CA ARG A 63 -4.07 8.74 2.08
C ARG A 63 -2.61 9.13 1.89
N LYS A 64 -2.02 9.76 2.91
CA LYS A 64 -0.59 10.12 2.91
C LYS A 64 0.29 8.87 2.78
N PHE A 65 -0.02 7.83 3.55
CA PHE A 65 0.66 6.54 3.48
C PHE A 65 0.61 5.95 2.07
N HIS A 66 -0.57 5.88 1.46
CA HIS A 66 -0.75 5.33 0.12
C HIS A 66 -0.06 6.13 -0.97
N LEU A 67 -0.04 7.46 -0.86
CA LEU A 67 0.69 8.29 -1.82
C LEU A 67 2.19 7.99 -1.75
N LEU A 68 2.77 7.99 -0.55
CA LEU A 68 4.19 7.65 -0.35
C LEU A 68 4.51 6.23 -0.81
N PHE A 69 3.62 5.29 -0.50
CA PHE A 69 3.76 3.89 -0.90
C PHE A 69 3.74 3.72 -2.41
N PHE A 70 2.82 4.40 -3.09
CA PHE A 70 2.72 4.41 -4.54
C PHE A 70 4.00 4.99 -5.18
N PHE A 71 4.48 6.14 -4.70
CA PHE A 71 5.73 6.72 -5.20
C PHE A 71 6.93 5.80 -4.96
N TYR A 72 7.01 5.15 -3.80
CA TYR A 72 8.06 4.19 -3.53
C TYR A 72 8.00 3.00 -4.50
N THR A 73 6.81 2.43 -4.74
CA THR A 73 6.65 1.33 -5.71
C THR A 73 7.05 1.74 -7.13
N LEU A 74 6.81 2.99 -7.51
CA LEU A 74 7.22 3.54 -8.79
C LEU A 74 8.75 3.67 -8.89
N ILE A 75 9.40 4.17 -7.84
CA ILE A 75 10.87 4.28 -7.79
C ILE A 75 11.51 2.89 -7.87
N VAL A 76 11.02 1.92 -7.09
CA VAL A 76 11.52 0.53 -7.12
C VAL A 76 11.32 -0.09 -8.51
N PHE A 77 10.19 0.17 -9.17
CA PHE A 77 9.97 -0.27 -10.54
C PHE A 77 11.01 0.31 -11.50
N PHE A 78 11.28 1.62 -11.44
CA PHE A 78 12.30 2.24 -12.29
C PHE A 78 13.70 1.72 -11.98
N TYR A 79 14.06 1.58 -10.70
CA TYR A 79 15.32 1.01 -10.27
C TYR A 79 15.52 -0.40 -10.87
N TYR A 80 14.50 -1.26 -10.76
CA TYR A 80 14.53 -2.62 -11.28
C TYR A 80 14.58 -2.65 -12.81
N TYR A 81 13.84 -1.77 -13.49
CA TYR A 81 13.87 -1.63 -14.94
C TYR A 81 15.24 -1.17 -15.45
N GLU A 82 15.82 -0.15 -14.80
CA GLU A 82 17.15 0.34 -15.11
C GLU A 82 18.19 -0.76 -14.89
N GLU A 83 18.20 -1.43 -13.74
CA GLU A 83 19.18 -2.48 -13.41
C GLU A 83 19.12 -3.67 -14.40
N LEU A 84 17.94 -4.05 -14.88
CA LEU A 84 17.78 -5.20 -15.77
C LEU A 84 17.93 -4.90 -17.26
N PHE A 85 17.55 -3.71 -17.72
CA PHE A 85 17.43 -3.40 -19.16
C PHE A 85 18.32 -2.27 -19.64
N ILE A 86 18.67 -1.30 -18.77
CA ILE A 86 19.47 -0.14 -19.14
C ILE A 86 20.87 -0.32 -18.57
N LEU A 87 21.82 -0.71 -19.41
CA LEU A 87 23.24 -0.82 -19.07
C LEU A 87 23.85 0.58 -18.83
N GLY A 88 23.56 1.17 -17.67
CA GLY A 88 24.02 2.49 -17.27
C GLY A 88 24.11 2.59 -15.74
N ASN A 89 25.33 2.49 -15.20
CA ASN A 89 25.56 2.32 -13.76
C ASN A 89 25.20 3.57 -12.91
N SER A 90 25.12 4.77 -13.50
CA SER A 90 24.92 6.01 -12.75
C SER A 90 23.44 6.31 -12.46
N ALA A 91 22.53 5.98 -13.37
CA ALA A 91 21.09 6.21 -13.17
C ALA A 91 20.52 5.31 -12.06
N ALA A 92 20.82 4.02 -12.12
CA ALA A 92 20.36 3.04 -11.12
C ALA A 92 20.80 3.39 -9.69
N VAL A 93 22.02 3.94 -9.52
CA VAL A 93 22.53 4.38 -8.20
C VAL A 93 21.74 5.56 -7.65
N VAL A 94 21.44 6.56 -8.49
CA VAL A 94 20.62 7.71 -8.08
C VAL A 94 19.20 7.27 -7.72
N THR A 95 18.61 6.38 -8.52
CA THR A 95 17.27 5.83 -8.29
C THR A 95 17.22 5.01 -6.98
N SER A 96 18.27 4.26 -6.66
CA SER A 96 18.41 3.54 -5.37
C SER A 96 18.43 4.50 -4.18
N TYR A 97 19.25 5.56 -4.21
CA TYR A 97 19.29 6.54 -3.11
C TYR A 97 17.96 7.27 -2.92
N LEU A 98 17.28 7.60 -4.01
CA LEU A 98 15.93 8.17 -3.96
C LEU A 98 14.94 7.20 -3.33
N GLY A 99 15.10 5.90 -3.59
CA GLY A 99 14.40 4.81 -2.93
C GLY A 99 14.56 4.87 -1.42
N ASN A 100 15.79 4.82 -0.91
CA ASN A 100 16.08 4.83 0.54
C ASN A 100 15.52 6.08 1.26
N ILE A 101 15.63 7.25 0.63
CA ILE A 101 15.02 8.48 1.17
C ILE A 101 13.50 8.35 1.25
N THR A 102 12.86 7.84 0.19
CA THR A 102 11.41 7.67 0.13
C THR A 102 10.92 6.61 1.11
N LEU A 103 11.69 5.54 1.32
CA LEU A 103 11.43 4.49 2.30
C LEU A 103 11.37 5.05 3.72
N ALA A 104 12.29 5.93 4.09
CA ALA A 104 12.28 6.55 5.42
C ALA A 104 11.03 7.41 5.65
N PHE A 105 10.55 8.13 4.62
CA PHE A 105 9.25 8.81 4.69
C PHE A 105 8.08 7.83 4.81
N LEU A 106 8.15 6.70 4.11
CA LEU A 106 7.15 5.64 4.21
C LEU A 106 7.10 5.07 5.63
N PHE A 107 8.23 4.83 6.28
CA PHE A 107 8.30 4.37 7.68
C PHE A 107 7.71 5.36 8.68
N ILE A 108 7.95 6.66 8.49
CA ILE A 108 7.27 7.70 9.28
C ILE A 108 5.75 7.60 9.09
N SER A 109 5.29 7.49 7.84
CA SER A 109 3.86 7.35 7.56
C SER A 109 3.27 6.06 8.09
N TYR A 110 4.06 4.98 8.16
CA TYR A 110 3.67 3.71 8.76
C TYR A 110 3.41 3.87 10.25
N ALA A 111 4.30 4.58 10.94
CA ALA A 111 4.13 4.91 12.35
C ALA A 111 2.92 5.82 12.59
N ASP A 112 2.64 6.76 11.68
CA ASP A 112 1.43 7.60 11.73
C ASP A 112 0.16 6.73 11.67
N VAL A 113 0.10 5.74 10.76
CA VAL A 113 -1.05 4.82 10.63
C VAL A 113 -1.25 3.98 11.89
N ILE A 114 -0.20 3.32 12.38
CA ILE A 114 -0.27 2.52 13.61
C ILE A 114 -0.64 3.38 14.82
N GLY A 115 -0.06 4.57 14.91
CA GLY A 115 -0.35 5.54 15.96
C GLY A 115 -1.81 5.98 15.95
N CYS A 116 -2.38 6.24 14.77
CA CYS A 116 -3.77 6.62 14.59
C CYS A 116 -4.71 5.46 14.99
N LEU A 117 -4.45 4.24 14.50
CA LEU A 117 -5.24 3.05 14.84
C LEU A 117 -5.25 2.75 16.34
N ASN A 118 -4.12 2.96 17.01
CA ASN A 118 -3.97 2.68 18.45
C ASN A 118 -4.32 3.88 19.35
N GLY A 119 -4.62 5.06 18.80
CA GLY A 119 -4.76 6.30 19.56
C GLY A 119 -3.48 6.74 20.30
N ARG A 120 -2.30 6.35 19.79
CA ARG A 120 -0.97 6.50 20.41
C ARG A 120 0.04 7.19 19.48
N GLU A 121 -0.33 8.33 18.89
CA GLU A 121 0.47 9.02 17.88
C GLU A 121 1.72 9.76 18.42
N ARG A 122 1.76 10.07 19.71
CA ARG A 122 2.76 10.98 20.32
C ARG A 122 3.66 10.33 21.37
N THR A 123 3.82 9.01 21.30
CA THR A 123 4.65 8.26 22.24
C THR A 123 6.15 8.54 22.06
N ILE A 124 6.97 8.06 22.99
CA ILE A 124 8.42 8.29 22.95
C ILE A 124 9.03 7.54 21.76
N GLY A 125 8.61 6.30 21.52
CA GLY A 125 9.02 5.50 20.36
C GLY A 125 8.66 6.14 19.03
N CYS A 126 7.48 6.78 18.89
CA CYS A 126 7.14 7.55 17.69
C CYS A 126 8.14 8.69 17.44
N LYS A 127 8.55 9.40 18.49
CA LYS A 127 9.56 10.48 18.39
C LYS A 127 10.94 9.93 18.03
N ILE A 128 11.35 8.82 18.64
CA ILE A 128 12.64 8.16 18.35
C ILE A 128 12.68 7.71 16.90
N LEU A 129 11.65 7.01 16.42
CA LEU A 129 11.56 6.54 15.04
C LEU A 129 11.60 7.70 14.03
N ARG A 130 10.82 8.77 14.26
CA ARG A 130 10.84 9.95 13.38
C ARG A 130 12.22 10.60 13.33
N LYS A 131 12.89 10.77 14.48
CA LYS A 131 14.26 11.31 14.52
C LYS A 131 15.26 10.39 13.81
N GLY A 132 15.13 9.07 14.00
CA GLY A 132 15.92 8.06 13.30
C GLY A 132 15.78 8.15 11.78
N CYS A 133 14.54 8.22 11.29
CA CYS A 133 14.26 8.37 9.87
C CYS A 133 14.80 9.70 9.29
N ILE A 134 14.69 10.81 10.04
CA ILE A 134 15.26 12.11 9.60
C ILE A 134 16.79 12.04 9.52
N ALA A 135 17.44 11.43 10.51
CA ALA A 135 18.89 11.23 10.50
C ALA A 135 19.31 10.33 9.32
N TYR A 136 18.56 9.25 9.07
CA TYR A 136 18.77 8.37 7.94
C TYR A 136 18.68 9.13 6.60
N ILE A 137 17.62 9.91 6.40
CA ILE A 137 17.44 10.75 5.20
C ILE A 137 18.61 11.73 5.03
N ALA A 138 19.06 12.37 6.11
CA ALA A 138 20.17 13.31 6.05
C ALA A 138 21.48 12.62 5.60
N VAL A 139 21.76 11.43 6.12
CA VAL A 139 22.94 10.65 5.71
C VAL A 139 22.84 10.27 4.24
N TRP A 140 21.72 9.70 3.79
CA TRP A 140 21.56 9.28 2.39
C TRP A 140 21.51 10.44 1.40
N PHE A 141 21.00 11.61 1.81
CA PHE A 141 21.09 12.82 1.01
C PHE A 141 22.55 13.27 0.81
N VAL A 142 23.36 13.26 1.88
CA VAL A 142 24.80 13.57 1.79
C VAL A 142 25.50 12.55 0.89
N VAL A 143 25.26 11.26 1.10
CA VAL A 143 25.79 10.18 0.24
C VAL A 143 25.43 10.43 -1.23
N ALA A 144 24.17 10.74 -1.53
CA ALA A 144 23.70 10.99 -2.89
C ALA A 144 24.37 12.21 -3.56
N VAL A 145 24.57 13.31 -2.82
CA VAL A 145 25.17 14.54 -3.35
C VAL A 145 26.68 14.37 -3.59
N PHE A 146 27.40 13.77 -2.64
CA PHE A 146 28.86 13.73 -2.68
C PHE A 146 29.43 12.56 -3.48
N ILE A 147 28.63 11.55 -3.82
CA ILE A 147 29.09 10.32 -4.50
C ILE A 147 28.63 10.27 -5.98
N ARG A 148 27.97 11.33 -6.49
CA ARG A 148 27.40 11.44 -7.84
C ARG A 148 28.33 11.02 -9.01
N ASP A 149 29.65 11.05 -8.82
CA ASP A 149 30.65 10.88 -9.89
C ASP A 149 31.59 9.66 -9.73
N ARG A 150 31.47 8.87 -8.65
CA ARG A 150 32.32 7.68 -8.45
C ARG A 150 31.52 6.39 -8.65
N SER A 151 31.70 5.77 -9.81
CA SER A 151 31.18 4.44 -10.15
C SER A 151 31.43 3.42 -9.03
N MET A 152 30.40 3.00 -8.27
CA MET A 152 30.33 1.85 -7.33
C MET A 152 31.50 1.61 -6.32
N SER A 153 32.62 2.32 -6.41
CA SER A 153 33.86 2.03 -5.69
C SER A 153 33.81 2.40 -4.22
N TYR A 154 32.71 3.04 -3.78
CA TYR A 154 32.45 3.34 -2.38
C TYR A 154 31.75 2.17 -1.67
N VAL A 155 30.97 1.36 -2.39
CA VAL A 155 30.51 0.06 -1.88
C VAL A 155 31.71 -0.88 -1.70
N ASP A 156 32.79 -0.69 -2.46
CA ASP A 156 34.03 -1.45 -2.29
C ASP A 156 34.92 -0.96 -1.14
N GLY A 157 34.78 0.30 -0.71
CA GLY A 157 35.53 0.87 0.39
C GLY A 157 35.00 0.45 1.76
N THR A 158 35.90 0.10 2.69
CA THR A 158 35.54 -0.28 4.07
C THR A 158 34.66 0.77 4.77
N LEU A 159 34.95 2.06 4.55
CA LEU A 159 34.18 3.16 5.15
C LEU A 159 32.73 3.22 4.63
N GLY A 160 32.52 2.99 3.33
CA GLY A 160 31.18 2.99 2.74
C GLY A 160 30.32 1.84 3.24
N ARG A 161 30.89 0.63 3.33
CA ARG A 161 30.20 -0.54 3.90
C ARG A 161 29.80 -0.30 5.36
N VAL A 162 30.72 0.23 6.17
CA VAL A 162 30.45 0.54 7.59
C VAL A 162 29.34 1.59 7.71
N LEU A 163 29.34 2.61 6.84
CA LEU A 163 28.31 3.64 6.86
C LEU A 163 26.93 3.07 6.51
N ILE A 164 26.82 2.30 5.42
CA ILE A 164 25.56 1.66 4.99
C ILE A 164 25.02 0.74 6.09
N VAL A 165 25.83 -0.23 6.53
CA VAL A 165 25.41 -1.19 7.57
C VAL A 165 25.09 -0.46 8.88
N GLY A 166 25.88 0.54 9.25
CA GLY A 166 25.65 1.34 10.45
C GLY A 166 24.31 2.08 10.41
N THR A 167 23.96 2.73 9.30
CA THR A 167 22.67 3.42 9.15
C THR A 167 21.49 2.46 9.17
N GLU A 168 21.61 1.30 8.53
CA GLU A 168 20.56 0.26 8.53
C GLU A 168 20.31 -0.30 9.94
N VAL A 169 21.38 -0.58 10.69
CA VAL A 169 21.27 -1.06 12.07
C VAL A 169 20.62 -0.01 12.97
N ILE A 170 21.02 1.26 12.85
CA ILE A 170 20.40 2.35 13.63
C ILE A 170 18.92 2.45 13.32
N LEU A 171 18.55 2.43 12.03
CA LEU A 171 17.15 2.50 11.60
C LEU A 171 16.35 1.33 12.18
N LEU A 172 16.86 0.10 12.07
CA LEU A 172 16.24 -1.09 12.67
C LEU A 172 16.03 -0.93 14.17
N CYS A 173 17.04 -0.48 14.90
CA CYS A 173 16.92 -0.27 16.35
C CYS A 173 15.79 0.71 16.66
N THR A 174 15.65 1.81 15.91
CA THR A 174 14.54 2.76 16.12
C THR A 174 13.16 2.15 15.81
N ILE A 175 13.07 1.30 14.78
CA ILE A 175 11.85 0.58 14.39
C ILE A 175 11.46 -0.43 15.49
N LEU A 176 12.42 -1.20 16.00
CA LEU A 176 12.18 -2.19 17.06
C LEU A 176 11.77 -1.54 18.37
N LEU A 177 12.34 -0.37 18.72
CA LEU A 177 11.93 0.40 19.89
C LEU A 177 10.48 0.89 19.75
N PHE A 178 10.11 1.40 18.58
CA PHE A 178 8.72 1.77 18.28
C PHE A 178 7.78 0.56 18.35
N ALA A 179 8.15 -0.55 17.72
CA ALA A 179 7.35 -1.78 17.69
C ALA A 179 7.13 -2.34 19.09
N ARG A 180 8.17 -2.34 19.94
CA ARG A 180 8.09 -2.76 21.34
C ARG A 180 7.08 -1.93 22.13
N GLU A 181 7.08 -0.61 21.96
CA GLU A 181 6.16 0.29 22.68
C GLU A 181 4.70 0.13 22.23
N GLN A 182 4.47 -0.15 20.93
CA GLN A 182 3.13 -0.30 20.35
C GLN A 182 2.57 -1.73 20.48
N TRP A 183 3.41 -2.71 20.84
CA TRP A 183 3.07 -4.15 20.81
C TRP A 183 1.78 -4.50 21.55
N GLU A 184 1.59 -4.01 22.78
CA GLU A 184 0.41 -4.33 23.59
C GLU A 184 -0.90 -3.79 22.99
N SER A 185 -0.84 -2.66 22.30
CA SER A 185 -2.00 -2.11 21.59
C SER A 185 -2.25 -2.88 20.29
N CYS A 186 -1.19 -3.13 19.51
CA CYS A 186 -1.28 -3.84 18.24
C CYS A 186 -1.85 -5.26 18.39
N ARG A 187 -1.48 -6.02 19.43
CA ARG A 187 -2.01 -7.39 19.64
C ARG A 187 -3.52 -7.46 19.91
N LYS A 188 -4.17 -6.33 20.22
CA LYS A 188 -5.62 -6.27 20.52
C LYS A 188 -6.47 -5.95 19.28
N ASP A 189 -5.90 -5.32 18.25
CA ASP A 189 -6.59 -4.95 17.03
C ASP A 189 -5.94 -5.60 15.80
N ARG A 190 -6.73 -6.39 15.05
CA ARG A 190 -6.22 -7.17 13.92
C ARG A 190 -5.59 -6.30 12.83
N ARG A 191 -6.12 -5.10 12.59
CA ARG A 191 -5.59 -4.16 11.59
C ARG A 191 -4.22 -3.64 12.01
N SER A 192 -4.10 -3.21 13.26
CA SER A 192 -2.85 -2.73 13.85
C SER A 192 -1.76 -3.80 13.89
N LEU A 193 -2.13 -5.05 14.19
CA LEU A 193 -1.21 -6.19 14.12
C LEU A 193 -0.70 -6.45 12.70
N PHE A 194 -1.60 -6.43 11.70
CA PHE A 194 -1.24 -6.60 10.30
C PHE A 194 -0.23 -5.53 9.85
N PHE A 195 -0.53 -4.26 10.11
CA PHE A 195 0.36 -3.15 9.82
C PHE A 195 1.71 -3.33 10.53
N MET A 196 1.73 -3.63 11.84
CA MET A 196 2.99 -3.87 12.54
C MET A 196 3.82 -5.00 11.93
N ALA A 197 3.19 -6.13 11.58
CA ALA A 197 3.89 -7.26 10.97
C ALA A 197 4.47 -6.89 9.60
N ALA A 198 3.68 -6.25 8.74
CA ALA A 198 4.14 -5.81 7.42
C ALA A 198 5.25 -4.75 7.51
N PHE A 199 5.21 -3.86 8.51
CA PHE A 199 6.30 -2.91 8.78
C PHE A 199 7.61 -3.62 9.12
N LEU A 200 7.56 -4.59 10.03
CA LEU A 200 8.75 -5.34 10.46
C LEU A 200 9.31 -6.21 9.34
N ILE A 201 8.47 -6.86 8.54
CA ILE A 201 8.91 -7.66 7.39
C ILE A 201 9.59 -6.77 6.35
N MET A 202 9.02 -5.60 6.07
CA MET A 202 9.60 -4.62 5.15
C MET A 202 10.96 -4.13 5.65
N ALA A 203 11.05 -3.73 6.92
CA ALA A 203 12.31 -3.29 7.52
C ALA A 203 13.39 -4.38 7.49
N LEU A 204 13.03 -5.63 7.81
CA LEU A 204 13.96 -6.76 7.76
C LEU A 204 14.47 -7.03 6.34
N TRP A 205 13.59 -6.94 5.34
CA TRP A 205 13.99 -7.14 3.95
C TRP A 205 14.96 -6.07 3.48
N GLU A 206 14.68 -4.79 3.75
CA GLU A 206 15.51 -3.67 3.28
C GLU A 206 16.94 -3.77 3.85
N ILE A 207 17.05 -4.10 5.14
CA ILE A 207 18.36 -4.34 5.76
C ILE A 207 19.06 -5.53 5.13
N MET A 208 18.34 -6.63 4.89
CA MET A 208 18.91 -7.81 4.24
C MET A 208 19.41 -7.48 2.83
N TYR A 209 18.66 -6.67 2.07
CA TYR A 209 19.01 -6.24 0.72
C TYR A 209 20.28 -5.38 0.73
N ASP A 210 20.31 -4.31 1.51
CA ASP A 210 21.44 -3.38 1.57
C ASP A 210 22.70 -4.03 2.16
N THR A 211 22.55 -4.89 3.16
CA THR A 211 23.68 -5.67 3.72
C THR A 211 24.21 -6.71 2.75
N ALA A 212 23.36 -7.37 1.95
CA ALA A 212 23.80 -8.29 0.92
C ALA A 212 24.55 -7.60 -0.22
N VAL A 213 24.18 -6.36 -0.54
CA VAL A 213 24.91 -5.50 -1.48
C VAL A 213 26.25 -5.06 -0.89
N ALA A 214 26.27 -4.64 0.39
CA ALA A 214 27.48 -4.15 1.06
C ALA A 214 28.48 -5.25 1.42
N VAL A 215 28.00 -6.47 1.72
CA VAL A 215 28.82 -7.65 2.06
C VAL A 215 28.47 -8.76 1.08
N PRO A 216 29.20 -8.88 -0.04
CA PRO A 216 28.90 -9.88 -1.08
C PRO A 216 29.15 -11.31 -0.59
N LEU A 217 28.22 -11.88 0.18
CA LEU A 217 28.12 -13.31 0.42
C LEU A 217 27.60 -13.96 -0.86
N PHE A 218 28.53 -14.57 -1.61
CA PHE A 218 28.43 -14.99 -3.03
C PHE A 218 27.18 -15.81 -3.42
N LEU A 219 26.49 -16.43 -2.46
CA LEU A 219 25.30 -17.27 -2.72
C LEU A 219 23.97 -16.50 -2.74
N PHE A 220 23.87 -15.33 -2.09
CA PHE A 220 22.61 -14.59 -1.94
C PHE A 220 22.42 -13.51 -3.03
N THR A 221 23.48 -12.83 -3.43
CA THR A 221 23.43 -11.70 -4.37
C THR A 221 22.88 -12.07 -5.76
N HIS A 222 23.05 -13.32 -6.19
CA HIS A 222 22.58 -13.79 -7.50
C HIS A 222 21.08 -14.15 -7.53
N MET A 223 20.50 -14.59 -6.41
CA MET A 223 19.07 -14.92 -6.30
C MET A 223 18.19 -13.69 -6.02
N ILE A 224 18.75 -12.67 -5.37
CA ILE A 224 18.05 -11.43 -4.98
C ILE A 224 17.71 -10.56 -6.19
N LYS A 225 18.54 -10.57 -7.24
CA LYS A 225 18.41 -9.62 -8.36
C LYS A 225 17.15 -9.76 -9.22
N PRO A 226 16.72 -10.97 -9.63
CA PRO A 226 15.55 -11.07 -10.49
C PRO A 226 14.21 -11.10 -9.71
N PHE A 227 14.20 -11.30 -8.38
CA PHE A 227 12.95 -11.41 -7.62
C PHE A 227 13.02 -10.65 -6.30
N ASN A 228 12.54 -9.40 -6.32
CA ASN A 228 12.49 -8.55 -5.14
C ASN A 228 11.21 -8.83 -4.32
N LEU A 229 11.32 -9.52 -3.18
CA LEU A 229 10.17 -9.88 -2.34
C LEU A 229 9.40 -8.66 -1.80
N VAL A 230 10.03 -7.49 -1.75
CA VAL A 230 9.32 -6.26 -1.34
C VAL A 230 8.19 -5.90 -2.29
N ILE A 231 8.32 -6.16 -3.58
CA ILE A 231 7.26 -5.87 -4.55
C ILE A 231 6.05 -6.80 -4.31
N LEU A 232 6.31 -8.07 -3.99
CA LEU A 232 5.25 -8.99 -3.58
C LEU A 232 4.59 -8.54 -2.28
N LEU A 233 5.39 -8.13 -1.29
CA LEU A 233 4.88 -7.58 -0.04
C LEU A 233 3.98 -6.36 -0.31
N TYR A 234 4.31 -5.54 -1.30
CA TYR A 234 3.53 -4.35 -1.65
C TYR A 234 2.18 -4.67 -2.25
N PHE A 235 2.15 -5.63 -3.16
CA PHE A 235 0.90 -6.18 -3.66
C PHE A 235 0.04 -6.73 -2.50
N LEU A 236 0.63 -7.54 -1.62
CA LEU A 236 -0.09 -8.13 -0.48
C LEU A 236 -0.64 -7.08 0.48
N ILE A 237 0.12 -6.00 0.74
CA ILE A 237 -0.35 -4.86 1.54
C ILE A 237 -1.54 -4.20 0.85
N ASN A 238 -1.45 -3.86 -0.44
CA ASN A 238 -2.56 -3.24 -1.16
C ASN A 238 -3.84 -4.09 -1.14
N VAL A 239 -3.73 -5.40 -1.41
CA VAL A 239 -4.87 -6.33 -1.38
C VAL A 239 -5.45 -6.43 0.02
N THR A 240 -4.62 -6.53 1.05
CA THR A 240 -5.10 -6.63 2.42
C THR A 240 -5.83 -5.36 2.86
N LEU A 241 -5.32 -4.19 2.47
CA LEU A 241 -5.97 -2.91 2.77
C LEU A 241 -7.29 -2.75 2.03
N MET A 242 -7.34 -3.18 0.78
CA MET A 242 -8.59 -3.27 0.03
C MET A 242 -9.64 -4.08 0.80
N ILE A 243 -9.28 -5.29 1.26
CA ILE A 243 -10.21 -6.20 1.93
C ILE A 243 -10.60 -5.72 3.34
N GLN A 244 -9.62 -5.36 4.17
CA GLN A 244 -9.82 -5.13 5.61
C GLN A 244 -10.27 -3.70 5.95
N VAL A 245 -9.90 -2.72 5.11
CA VAL A 245 -10.15 -1.31 5.41
C VAL A 245 -11.22 -0.74 4.50
N TYR A 246 -11.22 -1.09 3.21
CA TYR A 246 -12.01 -0.36 2.22
C TYR A 246 -13.28 -1.08 1.77
N CYS A 247 -13.26 -2.41 1.60
CA CYS A 247 -14.43 -3.14 1.14
C CYS A 247 -15.64 -2.93 2.06
N LYS A 248 -15.47 -3.13 3.38
CA LYS A 248 -16.60 -3.07 4.31
C LYS A 248 -17.28 -1.68 4.31
N PRO A 249 -16.59 -0.54 4.50
CA PRO A 249 -17.24 0.77 4.51
C PRO A 249 -17.75 1.26 3.14
N LEU A 250 -17.16 0.79 2.03
CA LEU A 250 -17.70 1.10 0.69
C LEU A 250 -19.04 0.41 0.46
N PHE A 251 -19.12 -0.89 0.78
CA PHE A 251 -20.27 -1.73 0.45
C PHE A 251 -21.35 -1.72 1.54
N GLU A 252 -21.02 -1.33 2.77
CA GLU A 252 -22.02 -1.04 3.78
C GLU A 252 -22.69 0.31 3.48
N ALA A 253 -23.93 0.24 3.04
CA ALA A 253 -24.82 1.40 3.12
C ALA A 253 -25.03 1.70 4.61
N LYS A 254 -24.70 2.91 5.06
CA LYS A 254 -25.19 3.38 6.37
C LYS A 254 -26.70 3.13 6.35
N PRO A 255 -27.26 2.34 7.27
CA PRO A 255 -28.70 2.23 7.36
C PRO A 255 -29.23 3.66 7.47
N ALA A 256 -30.26 3.99 6.72
CA ALA A 256 -30.89 5.29 6.87
C ALA A 256 -31.54 5.34 8.24
N GLU A 257 -30.76 5.75 9.24
CA GLU A 257 -31.24 6.05 10.58
C GLU A 257 -32.31 7.13 10.44
N HIS A 258 -33.54 6.75 10.78
CA HIS A 258 -34.75 7.56 10.84
C HIS A 258 -35.05 8.44 9.62
N ILE A 259 -35.23 7.84 8.44
CA ILE A 259 -36.21 8.42 7.50
C ILE A 259 -37.59 8.16 8.10
N THR A 260 -38.15 9.16 8.77
CA THR A 260 -39.50 9.09 9.33
C THR A 260 -40.53 9.08 8.20
N ASP A 261 -41.70 8.48 8.45
CA ASP A 261 -42.81 8.51 7.50
C ASP A 261 -43.17 9.95 7.10
N ASP A 262 -42.95 10.93 7.99
CA ASP A 262 -43.15 12.36 7.72
C ASP A 262 -42.25 12.88 6.60
N MET A 263 -40.98 12.48 6.55
CA MET A 263 -40.05 12.89 5.48
C MET A 263 -40.35 12.21 4.13
N LEU A 264 -41.15 11.15 4.14
CA LEU A 264 -41.59 10.44 2.95
C LEU A 264 -42.99 10.85 2.47
N LYS A 265 -43.71 11.69 3.24
CA LYS A 265 -45.07 12.13 2.88
C LYS A 265 -45.10 12.86 1.54
N ASP A 266 -44.07 13.64 1.25
CA ASP A 266 -43.99 14.46 0.04
C ASP A 266 -43.91 13.64 -1.26
N TYR A 267 -43.49 12.38 -1.17
CA TYR A 267 -43.28 11.52 -2.34
C TYR A 267 -44.51 10.66 -2.72
N LEU A 268 -45.64 10.77 -2.00
CA LEU A 268 -46.89 10.04 -2.30
C LEU A 268 -46.68 8.54 -2.57
N LEU A 269 -45.80 7.91 -1.80
CA LEU A 269 -45.51 6.49 -1.89
C LEU A 269 -46.69 5.68 -1.34
N THR A 270 -47.08 4.63 -2.08
CA THR A 270 -48.05 3.63 -1.63
C THR A 270 -47.47 2.82 -0.47
N GLY A 271 -48.31 2.14 0.31
CA GLY A 271 -47.85 1.30 1.42
C GLY A 271 -46.80 0.27 0.99
N ARG A 272 -47.01 -0.38 -0.16
CA ARG A 272 -46.07 -1.37 -0.68
C ARG A 272 -44.75 -0.76 -1.15
N GLU A 273 -44.78 0.43 -1.73
CA GLU A 273 -43.56 1.16 -2.11
C GLU A 273 -42.77 1.60 -0.88
N ARG A 274 -43.44 1.99 0.22
CA ARG A 274 -42.77 2.32 1.49
C ARG A 274 -42.10 1.11 2.11
N GLU A 275 -42.78 -0.04 2.15
CA GLU A 275 -42.18 -1.29 2.63
C GLU A 275 -40.92 -1.65 1.83
N LEU A 276 -40.99 -1.58 0.49
CA LEU A 276 -39.82 -1.78 -0.36
C LEU A 276 -38.71 -0.77 -0.05
N LEU A 277 -39.06 0.51 0.04
CA LEU A 277 -38.09 1.57 0.30
C LEU A 277 -37.38 1.36 1.64
N GLN A 278 -38.10 0.98 2.69
CA GLN A 278 -37.48 0.67 3.98
C GLN A 278 -36.45 -0.46 3.90
N LEU A 279 -36.71 -1.50 3.11
CA LEU A 279 -35.75 -2.59 2.90
C LEU A 279 -34.55 -2.14 2.04
N VAL A 280 -34.78 -1.28 1.05
CA VAL A 280 -33.71 -0.65 0.26
C VAL A 280 -32.80 0.20 1.14
N LEU A 281 -33.37 0.99 2.04
CA LEU A 281 -32.67 1.83 3.01
C LEU A 281 -31.88 1.01 4.05
N LYS A 282 -32.29 -0.23 4.30
CA LYS A 282 -31.55 -1.22 5.11
C LYS A 282 -30.47 -1.97 4.32
N GLY A 283 -30.22 -1.59 3.07
CA GLY A 283 -29.18 -2.19 2.23
C GLY A 283 -29.57 -3.51 1.55
N ARG A 284 -30.84 -3.95 1.64
CA ARG A 284 -31.27 -5.23 1.02
C ARG A 284 -31.25 -5.17 -0.51
N SER A 285 -30.72 -6.22 -1.12
CA SER A 285 -30.75 -6.46 -2.56
C SER A 285 -32.18 -6.77 -3.04
N ASN A 286 -32.43 -6.65 -4.34
CA ASN A 286 -33.77 -6.94 -4.88
C ASN A 286 -34.20 -8.39 -4.64
N GLN A 287 -33.24 -9.32 -4.60
CA GLN A 287 -33.49 -10.72 -4.31
C GLN A 287 -33.89 -10.91 -2.84
N GLU A 288 -33.15 -10.33 -1.89
CA GLU A 288 -33.53 -10.39 -0.48
C GLU A 288 -34.89 -9.72 -0.21
N ILE A 289 -35.19 -8.63 -0.92
CA ILE A 289 -36.51 -7.96 -0.85
C ILE A 289 -37.61 -8.86 -1.39
N ALA A 290 -37.38 -9.51 -2.54
CA ALA A 290 -38.32 -10.43 -3.16
C ALA A 290 -38.65 -11.60 -2.22
N GLU A 291 -37.63 -12.20 -1.62
CA GLU A 291 -37.76 -13.28 -0.63
C GLU A 291 -38.51 -12.80 0.62
N GLN A 292 -38.11 -11.67 1.20
CA GLN A 292 -38.71 -11.16 2.44
C GLN A 292 -40.18 -10.73 2.26
N LEU A 293 -40.53 -10.18 1.10
CA LEU A 293 -41.88 -9.71 0.80
C LEU A 293 -42.73 -10.77 0.08
N CYS A 294 -42.19 -11.97 -0.15
CA CYS A 294 -42.81 -13.08 -0.89
C CYS A 294 -43.34 -12.66 -2.27
N ILE A 295 -42.54 -11.92 -3.05
CA ILE A 295 -42.87 -11.45 -4.42
C ILE A 295 -41.76 -11.78 -5.41
N SER A 296 -42.02 -11.66 -6.71
CA SER A 296 -40.98 -11.90 -7.72
C SER A 296 -39.97 -10.76 -7.82
N ASN A 297 -38.75 -11.06 -8.26
CA ASN A 297 -37.73 -10.05 -8.59
C ASN A 297 -38.21 -9.03 -9.63
N ASN A 298 -39.07 -9.44 -10.59
CA ASN A 298 -39.66 -8.53 -11.57
C ASN A 298 -40.65 -7.56 -10.91
N THR A 299 -41.44 -8.04 -9.94
CA THR A 299 -42.36 -7.20 -9.15
C THR A 299 -41.58 -6.17 -8.33
N VAL A 300 -40.46 -6.57 -7.71
CA VAL A 300 -39.56 -5.63 -7.01
C VAL A 300 -39.04 -4.55 -7.98
N LYS A 301 -38.53 -4.93 -9.16
CA LYS A 301 -38.07 -3.97 -10.17
C LYS A 301 -39.17 -3.01 -10.61
N HIS A 302 -40.40 -3.49 -10.75
CA HIS A 302 -41.55 -2.65 -11.10
C HIS A 302 -41.83 -1.61 -10.01
N HIS A 303 -41.92 -2.02 -8.75
CA HIS A 303 -42.08 -1.08 -7.62
C HIS A 303 -40.91 -0.10 -7.50
N MET A 304 -39.67 -0.55 -7.70
CA MET A 304 -38.50 0.33 -7.70
C MET A 304 -38.57 1.40 -8.81
N SER A 305 -39.04 1.03 -10.01
CA SER A 305 -39.25 1.99 -11.10
C SER A 305 -40.27 3.07 -10.72
N SER A 306 -41.36 2.69 -10.06
CA SER A 306 -42.35 3.64 -9.56
C SER A 306 -41.79 4.54 -8.45
N ILE A 307 -41.02 3.99 -7.51
CA ILE A 307 -40.33 4.77 -6.47
C ILE A 307 -39.40 5.80 -7.11
N TYR A 308 -38.55 5.38 -8.04
CA TYR A 308 -37.62 6.26 -8.75
C TYR A 308 -38.32 7.43 -9.46
N LYS A 309 -39.47 7.18 -10.09
CA LYS A 309 -40.28 8.25 -10.69
C LYS A 309 -40.82 9.22 -9.66
N LYS A 310 -41.38 8.70 -8.56
CA LYS A 310 -41.98 9.51 -7.49
C LYS A 310 -40.96 10.32 -6.69
N THR A 311 -39.74 9.81 -6.56
CA THR A 311 -38.64 10.51 -5.87
C THR A 311 -37.76 11.30 -6.83
N GLU A 312 -38.07 11.32 -8.13
CA GLU A 312 -37.28 11.97 -9.18
C GLU A 312 -35.79 11.58 -9.15
N THR A 313 -35.54 10.27 -9.12
CA THR A 313 -34.19 9.70 -9.11
C THR A 313 -34.06 8.65 -10.21
N ASN A 314 -32.87 8.51 -10.80
CA ASN A 314 -32.61 7.62 -11.93
C ASN A 314 -32.02 6.26 -11.53
N GLY A 315 -31.96 5.96 -10.23
CA GLY A 315 -31.46 4.69 -9.76
C GLY A 315 -31.19 4.65 -8.26
N ARG A 316 -30.87 3.45 -7.78
CA ARG A 316 -30.73 3.14 -6.34
C ARG A 316 -29.76 4.08 -5.64
N MET A 317 -28.60 4.35 -6.25
CA MET A 317 -27.59 5.22 -5.66
C MET A 317 -28.08 6.67 -5.52
N GLN A 318 -28.75 7.21 -6.55
CA GLN A 318 -29.28 8.57 -6.52
C GLN A 318 -30.46 8.69 -5.53
N LEU A 319 -31.31 7.66 -5.44
CA LEU A 319 -32.36 7.55 -4.43
C LEU A 319 -31.79 7.61 -3.01
N LEU A 320 -30.79 6.76 -2.73
CA LEU A 320 -30.14 6.71 -1.42
C LEU A 320 -29.44 8.02 -1.07
N GLN A 321 -28.81 8.68 -2.05
CA GLN A 321 -28.18 9.99 -1.85
C GLN A 321 -29.22 11.08 -1.57
N LYS A 322 -30.29 11.18 -2.38
CA LYS A 322 -31.36 12.18 -2.19
C LYS A 322 -32.01 12.04 -0.83
N LEU A 323 -32.32 10.82 -0.42
CA LEU A 323 -32.90 10.55 0.89
C LEU A 323 -31.91 10.70 2.05
N GLY A 324 -30.62 10.42 1.82
CA GLY A 324 -29.55 10.65 2.80
C GLY A 324 -29.31 12.13 3.10
N ASN A 325 -29.62 13.03 2.16
CA ASN A 325 -29.53 14.48 2.33
C ASN A 325 -30.73 15.09 3.08
N LEU A 326 -31.80 14.32 3.33
CA LEU A 326 -32.95 14.78 4.12
C LEU A 326 -32.73 14.67 5.64
N ARG A 327 -31.54 14.25 6.08
CA ARG A 327 -31.18 14.03 7.50
C ARG A 327 -31.13 15.31 8.34
#